data_AF-A0A838K9P6-F1
#
_entry.id   AF-A0A838K9P6-F1
#
_cell.length_a   1.000
_cell.length_b   1.000
_cell.length_c   1.000
_cell.angle_alpha   90.00
_cell.angle_beta   90.00
_cell.angle_gamma   90.00
#
_symmetry.space_group_name_H-M   'P 1'
#
loop_
_entity.id
_entity.type
_entity.pdbx_description
1 polymer ?
#
loop_
_entity_poly.entity_id
_entity_poly.type
_entity_poly.pdbx_seq_one_letter_code
_entity_poly.pdbx_strand_id
1 'polypeptide(L)' 'ARQGDPVQAGAGVELHAKPGDVVGTGQPLMRLHTDEPARFARALAALDGAWTIAPAPQQGDHPRVVAPSVVLDRLG' A
#
# COMPACT_ATOMS: atom_id res chain seq x y z
N ALA A 1 -20.99 2.05 3.67
CA ALA A 1 -21.30 2.79 2.44
C ALA A 1 -22.18 1.92 1.57
N ARG A 2 -23.22 2.51 0.99
CA ARG A 2 -24.11 1.91 0.01
C ARG A 2 -23.88 2.62 -1.33
N GLN A 3 -24.37 2.01 -2.40
CA GLN A 3 -24.41 2.67 -3.69
C GLN A 3 -25.16 4.01 -3.58
N GLY A 4 -24.59 5.06 -4.14
CA GLY A 4 -25.17 6.42 -4.11
C GLY A 4 -24.81 7.25 -2.88
N ASP A 5 -24.17 6.68 -1.85
CA ASP A 5 -23.63 7.47 -0.75
C ASP A 5 -22.56 8.44 -1.27
N PRO A 6 -22.51 9.69 -0.76
CA PRO A 6 -21.50 10.64 -1.19
C PRO A 6 -20.08 10.13 -0.89
N VAL A 7 -19.18 10.35 -1.85
CA VAL A 7 -17.77 9.99 -1.73
C VAL A 7 -16.92 11.24 -1.49
N GLN A 8 -15.91 11.14 -0.63
CA GLN A 8 -14.86 12.16 -0.53
C GLN A 8 -13.82 11.89 -1.61
N ALA A 9 -13.75 12.74 -2.63
CA ALA A 9 -12.77 12.56 -3.72
C ALA A 9 -11.31 12.69 -3.24
N GLY A 10 -11.06 13.42 -2.16
CA GLY A 10 -9.73 13.56 -1.54
C GLY A 10 -9.39 12.45 -0.55
N ALA A 11 -10.32 11.55 -0.21
CA ALA A 11 -10.04 10.47 0.72
C ALA A 11 -9.29 9.32 0.03
N GLY A 12 -8.27 8.79 0.70
CA GLY A 12 -7.49 7.69 0.14
C GLY A 12 -6.17 7.44 0.87
N VAL A 13 -5.32 6.65 0.23
CA VAL A 13 -3.99 6.30 0.71
C VAL A 13 -2.97 6.62 -0.37
N GLU A 14 -1.95 7.39 -0.03
CA GLU A 14 -0.76 7.59 -0.85
C GLU A 14 0.33 6.62 -0.39
N LEU A 15 0.87 5.79 -1.29
CA LEU A 15 1.97 4.86 -0.97
C LEU A 15 3.31 5.48 -1.32
N HIS A 16 4.17 5.66 -0.32
CA HIS A 16 5.53 6.20 -0.46
C HIS A 16 6.58 5.11 -0.76
N ALA A 17 6.29 3.86 -0.40
CA ALA A 17 7.10 2.69 -0.73
C ALA A 17 6.25 1.67 -1.51
N LYS A 18 6.87 1.01 -2.49
CA LYS A 18 6.28 -0.06 -3.29
C LYS A 18 6.86 -1.42 -2.88
N PRO A 19 6.18 -2.53 -3.22
CA PRO A 19 6.74 -3.86 -3.02
C PRO A 19 8.13 -3.99 -3.66
N GLY A 20 9.13 -4.38 -2.86
CA GLY A 20 10.52 -4.49 -3.28
C GLY A 20 11.39 -3.28 -2.96
N ASP A 21 10.81 -2.13 -2.58
CA ASP A 21 11.59 -0.97 -2.15
C ASP A 21 12.28 -1.24 -0.80
N VAL A 22 13.53 -0.81 -0.69
CA VAL A 22 14.25 -0.79 0.59
C VAL A 22 13.79 0.43 1.37
N VAL A 23 13.42 0.23 2.63
CA VAL A 23 12.93 1.29 3.52
C VAL A 23 13.76 1.35 4.79
N GLY A 24 13.95 2.54 5.32
CA GLY A 24 14.65 2.79 6.59
C GLY A 24 13.71 2.96 7.78
N THR A 25 14.23 2.79 8.99
CA THR A 25 13.49 3.11 10.22
C THR A 25 13.03 4.56 10.22
N GLY A 26 11.75 4.79 10.54
CA GLY A 26 11.15 6.13 10.57
C GLY A 26 10.72 6.65 9.20
N GLN A 27 11.03 5.95 8.11
CA GLN A 27 10.51 6.28 6.78
C GLN A 27 9.01 5.92 6.71
N PRO A 28 8.12 6.88 6.37
CA PRO A 28 6.71 6.58 6.18
C PRO A 28 6.49 5.64 4.99
N LEU A 29 5.69 4.59 5.17
CA LEU A 29 5.30 3.69 4.07
C LEU A 29 4.13 4.24 3.25
N MET A 30 3.20 4.92 3.93
CA MET A 30 1.99 5.46 3.35
C MET A 30 1.47 6.66 4.13
N ARG A 31 0.60 7.45 3.49
CA ARG A 31 -0.15 8.55 4.09
C ARG A 31 -1.64 8.35 3.87
N LEU A 32 -2.42 8.56 4.92
CA LEU A 32 -3.88 8.54 4.84
C LEU A 32 -4.40 9.97 4.65
N HIS A 33 -5.37 10.11 3.76
CA HIS A 33 -6.05 11.36 3.48
C HIS A 33 -7.54 11.21 3.78
N THR A 34 -8.11 12.16 4.50
CA THR A 34 -9.56 12.33 4.66
C THR A 34 -9.86 13.73 5.19
N ASP A 35 -11.02 14.26 4.81
CA ASP A 35 -11.56 15.50 5.36
C ASP A 35 -12.46 15.25 6.59
N GLU A 36 -12.65 13.98 6.98
CA GLU A 36 -13.40 13.56 8.18
C GLU A 36 -12.47 12.83 9.16
N PRO A 37 -11.78 13.53 10.06
CA PRO A 37 -10.75 12.94 10.95
C PRO A 37 -11.25 11.77 11.81
N ALA A 38 -12.54 11.75 12.18
CA ALA A 38 -13.15 10.65 12.92
C ALA A 38 -13.06 9.29 12.19
N ARG A 39 -12.85 9.28 10.87
CA ARG A 39 -12.71 8.06 10.06
C ARG A 39 -11.34 7.40 10.19
N PHE A 40 -10.32 8.09 10.71
CA PHE A 40 -8.97 7.53 10.83
C PHE A 40 -8.93 6.26 11.68
N ALA A 41 -9.67 6.20 12.79
CA ALA A 41 -9.70 5.01 13.64
C ALA A 41 -10.11 3.74 12.86
N ARG A 42 -11.16 3.83 12.05
CA ARG A 42 -11.61 2.74 11.18
C ARG A 42 -10.59 2.43 10.09
N ALA A 43 -9.98 3.46 9.49
CA ALA A 43 -8.98 3.27 8.43
C ALA A 43 -7.72 2.56 8.96
N LEU A 44 -7.24 2.93 10.15
CA LEU A 44 -6.11 2.28 10.81
C LEU A 44 -6.41 0.81 11.12
N ALA A 45 -7.61 0.51 11.65
CA ALA A 45 -8.03 -0.86 11.89
C ALA A 45 -8.06 -1.71 10.60
N ALA A 46 -8.41 -1.11 9.47
CA ALA A 46 -8.39 -1.80 8.17
C ALA A 46 -6.98 -2.01 7.59
N LEU A 47 -6.01 -1.21 8.03
CA LEU A 47 -4.61 -1.28 7.58
C LEU A 47 -3.76 -2.20 8.46
N ASP A 48 -4.30 -2.67 9.59
CA ASP A 48 -3.61 -3.63 10.44
C ASP A 48 -3.33 -4.92 9.65
N GLY A 49 -2.05 -5.31 9.59
CA GLY A 49 -1.59 -6.44 8.77
C GLY A 49 -1.62 -6.24 7.24
N ALA A 50 -1.94 -5.05 6.73
CA ALA A 50 -2.02 -4.78 5.29
C ALA A 50 -0.65 -4.60 4.60
N TRP A 51 0.45 -4.63 5.35
CA TRP A 51 1.81 -4.48 4.84
C TRP A 51 2.79 -5.37 5.60
N THR A 52 3.92 -5.68 4.96
CA THR A 52 4.99 -6.51 5.53
C THR A 52 6.35 -5.91 5.17
N ILE A 53 7.31 -5.99 6.09
CA ILE A 53 8.73 -5.70 5.82
C ILE A 53 9.50 -7.01 5.99
N ALA A 54 10.39 -7.30 5.04
CA ALA A 54 11.29 -8.45 5.08
C ALA A 54 12.74 -7.97 5.05
N PRO A 55 13.70 -8.77 5.56
CA PRO A 55 15.12 -8.49 5.39
C PRO A 55 15.46 -8.30 3.91
N ALA A 56 16.46 -7.46 3.63
CA ALA A 56 16.92 -7.28 2.26
C ALA A 56 17.44 -8.62 1.71
N PRO A 57 17.10 -8.95 0.45
CA PRO A 57 17.59 -10.15 -0.21
C PRO A 57 19.13 -10.21 -0.20
N GLN A 58 19.70 -11.39 0.07
CA GLN A 58 21.14 -11.59 -0.05
C GLN A 58 21.54 -11.53 -1.54
N GLN A 59 22.64 -10.85 -1.86
CA GLN A 59 23.10 -10.66 -3.23
C GLN A 59 23.28 -12.03 -3.93
N GLY A 60 22.46 -12.30 -4.95
CA GLY A 60 22.57 -13.48 -5.82
C GLY A 60 21.43 -14.48 -5.76
N ASP A 61 20.50 -14.39 -4.78
CA ASP A 61 19.48 -15.43 -4.56
C ASP A 61 18.07 -15.07 -5.09
N HIS A 62 17.91 -13.89 -5.68
CA HIS A 62 16.61 -13.45 -6.22
C HIS A 62 16.78 -12.77 -7.57
N PRO A 63 15.93 -13.05 -8.58
CA PRO A 63 15.72 -12.07 -9.63
C PRO A 63 15.35 -10.76 -8.92
N ARG A 64 15.99 -9.64 -9.31
CA ARG A 64 15.62 -8.29 -8.87
C ARG A 64 14.10 -8.28 -8.72
N VAL A 65 13.57 -7.97 -7.53
CA VAL A 65 12.11 -7.82 -7.33
C VAL A 65 11.69 -6.58 -8.12
N VAL A 66 11.68 -6.71 -9.44
CA VAL A 66 10.80 -5.98 -10.32
C VAL A 66 9.45 -6.48 -9.86
N ALA A 67 8.63 -5.60 -9.27
CA ALA A 67 7.27 -5.97 -8.86
C ALA A 67 6.68 -6.86 -9.97
N PRO A 68 6.21 -8.07 -9.63
CA PRO A 68 5.74 -9.01 -10.66
C PRO A 68 4.75 -8.28 -11.55
N SER A 69 4.78 -8.57 -12.85
CA SER A 69 3.85 -7.99 -13.81
C SER A 69 2.44 -8.03 -13.22
N VAL A 70 1.77 -6.88 -13.15
CA VAL A 70 0.36 -6.81 -12.73
C VAL A 70 -0.57 -7.47 -13.75
N VAL A 71 -0.06 -7.74 -14.96
CA VAL A 71 -0.72 -8.60 -15.95
C VAL A 71 -0.28 -10.04 -15.67
N LEU A 72 -1.24 -10.86 -15.26
CA LEU A 72 -1.02 -12.30 -15.03
C LEU A 72 -0.90 -13.05 -16.35
N ASP A 73 -1.87 -12.88 -17.25
CA ASP A 73 -1.89 -13.46 -18.60
C ASP A 73 -2.65 -12.56 -19.57
N ARG A 74 -2.40 -12.74 -20.88
CA ARG A 74 -3.24 -12.16 -21.94
C ARG A 74 -3.87 -13.31 -22.73
N LEU A 75 -5.18 -13.45 -22.60
CA LEU A 75 -5.95 -14.42 -23.38
C LEU A 75 -6.34 -13.77 -24.72
N GLY A 76 -6.01 -14.44 -25.82
CA GLY A 76 -6.41 -14.08 -27.18
C GLY A 76 -7.65 -14.82 -27.64
#